data_AF-A0A672KU35-F1
#
_entry.id   AF-A0A672KU35-F1
#
_cell.length_a   1.000
_cell.length_b   1.000
_cell.length_c   1.000
_cell.angle_alpha   90.00
_cell.angle_beta   90.00
_cell.angle_gamma   90.00
#
_symmetry.space_group_name_H-M   'P 1'
#
loop_
_entity.id
_entity.type
_entity.pdbx_description
1 polymer ?
#
loop_
_entity_poly.entity_id
_entity_poly.type
_entity_poly.pdbx_seq_one_letter_code
_entity_poly.pdbx_strand_id
1 'polypeptide(L)'
;MQKLIFLNVYSCLDVNQLIKFLKEIEDGSIVMMATFDDPATKLNDEARNLIAELGSSSIGILGFRDNWVFVGGKGIKTKSPFEQYIKNNAETNKYEGWPEVLEMEGCIPIKHQ
;
A
#
# COMPACT_ATOMS: atom_id res chain seq x y z
N MET A 1 -16.52 -9.09 -7.55
CA MET A 1 -15.93 -10.15 -6.72
C MET A 1 -14.85 -9.51 -5.87
N GLN A 2 -14.91 -9.61 -4.54
CA GLN A 2 -13.89 -9.04 -3.65
C GLN A 2 -12.69 -10.01 -3.60
N LYS A 3 -11.50 -9.56 -4.00
CA LYS A 3 -10.26 -10.34 -3.89
C LYS A 3 -9.44 -9.76 -2.73
N LEU A 4 -9.20 -10.58 -1.71
CA LEU A 4 -8.29 -10.27 -0.60
C LEU A 4 -7.03 -11.09 -0.77
N ILE A 5 -5.87 -10.45 -0.78
CA ILE A 5 -4.57 -11.13 -0.83
C ILE A 5 -3.66 -10.50 0.23
N PHE A 6 -3.08 -11.35 1.08
CA PHE A 6 -1.99 -10.99 1.96
C PHE A 6 -0.67 -11.35 1.28
N LEU A 7 0.22 -10.39 1.13
CA LEU A 7 1.53 -10.56 0.51
C LEU A 7 2.60 -10.22 1.56
N ASN A 8 3.36 -11.22 2.00
CA ASN A 8 4.50 -11.02 2.93
C ASN A 8 5.70 -10.49 2.16
N VAL A 9 6.00 -9.19 2.26
CA VAL A 9 7.04 -8.50 1.49
C VAL A 9 8.46 -8.66 2.09
N TYR A 10 8.63 -9.36 3.21
CA TYR A 10 9.90 -9.46 3.93
C TYR A 10 10.72 -10.71 3.56
N SER A 11 10.17 -11.92 3.74
CA SER A 11 10.96 -13.16 3.73
C SER A 11 10.63 -14.16 2.63
N CYS A 12 9.44 -14.10 2.02
CA CYS A 12 8.99 -15.14 1.07
C CYS A 12 8.30 -14.61 -0.19
N LEU A 13 8.14 -13.30 -0.37
CA LEU A 13 7.55 -12.79 -1.61
C LEU A 13 8.49 -12.93 -2.79
N ASP A 14 7.91 -13.39 -3.89
CA ASP A 14 8.36 -12.98 -5.21
C ASP A 14 7.61 -11.70 -5.60
N VAL A 15 8.33 -10.58 -5.71
CA VAL A 15 7.78 -9.28 -6.16
C VAL A 15 7.06 -9.40 -7.51
N ASN A 16 7.42 -10.38 -8.34
CA ASN A 16 6.74 -10.64 -9.61
C ASN A 16 5.29 -11.10 -9.42
N GLN A 17 4.97 -11.81 -8.33
CA GLN A 17 3.58 -12.19 -8.03
C GLN A 17 2.74 -10.96 -7.65
N LEU A 18 3.31 -10.02 -6.89
CA LEU A 18 2.67 -8.73 -6.61
C LEU A 18 2.45 -7.94 -7.90
N ILE A 19 3.47 -7.81 -8.74
CA ILE A 19 3.39 -7.11 -10.02
C ILE A 19 2.31 -7.73 -10.92
N LYS A 20 2.29 -9.06 -11.03
CA LYS A 20 1.27 -9.77 -11.81
C LYS A 20 -0.13 -9.47 -11.27
N PHE A 21 -0.33 -9.55 -9.96
CA PHE A 21 -1.61 -9.22 -9.34
C PHE A 21 -2.04 -7.78 -9.62
N LEU A 22 -1.14 -6.80 -9.44
CA LEU A 22 -1.41 -5.38 -9.68
C LEU A 22 -1.81 -5.09 -11.14
N LYS A 23 -1.22 -5.80 -12.10
CA LYS A 23 -1.54 -5.68 -13.53
C LYS A 23 -2.90 -6.28 -13.89
N GLU A 24 -3.38 -7.27 -13.13
CA GLU A 24 -4.67 -7.93 -13.34
C GLU A 24 -5.86 -7.20 -12.68
N ILE A 25 -5.61 -6.09 -11.96
CA ILE A 25 -6.67 -5.29 -11.35
C ILE A 25 -7.46 -4.56 -12.45
N GLU A 26 -8.77 -4.80 -12.48
CA GLU A 26 -9.70 -4.18 -13.42
C GLU A 26 -9.98 -2.71 -13.06
N ASP A 27 -10.12 -1.85 -14.07
CA ASP A 27 -10.51 -0.45 -13.91
C ASP A 27 -11.81 -0.31 -13.11
N GLY A 28 -11.84 0.64 -12.17
CA GLY A 28 -12.95 0.84 -11.25
C GLY A 28 -12.91 -0.03 -9.99
N SER A 29 -11.94 -0.95 -9.86
CA SER A 29 -11.73 -1.69 -8.62
C SER A 29 -11.19 -0.78 -7.50
N ILE A 30 -11.75 -0.94 -6.29
CA ILE A 30 -11.21 -0.38 -5.06
C ILE A 30 -10.09 -1.29 -4.57
N VAL A 31 -8.94 -0.71 -4.21
CA VAL A 31 -7.78 -1.45 -3.73
C VAL A 31 -7.42 -0.98 -2.34
N MET A 32 -7.43 -1.89 -1.36
CA MET A 32 -7.02 -1.62 0.01
C MET A 32 -5.69 -2.32 0.28
N MET A 33 -4.73 -1.60 0.86
CA MET A 33 -3.41 -2.12 1.21
C MET A 33 -3.06 -1.70 2.63
N ALA A 34 -2.45 -2.62 3.37
CA ALA A 34 -1.93 -2.39 4.71
C ALA A 34 -0.61 -3.15 4.87
N THR A 35 0.31 -2.58 5.62
CA THR A 35 1.62 -3.17 5.87
C THR A 35 1.62 -4.06 7.11
N PHE A 36 2.49 -5.05 7.12
CA PHE A 36 2.77 -5.85 8.30
C PHE A 36 4.26 -6.15 8.37
N ASP A 37 4.88 -5.83 9.50
CA ASP A 37 6.34 -5.87 9.74
C ASP A 37 7.16 -4.96 8.81
N ASP A 38 7.41 -5.38 7.56
CA ASP A 38 8.22 -4.64 6.60
C ASP A 38 7.63 -4.70 5.19
N PRO A 39 7.23 -3.54 4.63
CA PRO A 39 6.65 -3.47 3.30
C PRO A 39 7.64 -3.15 2.18
N ALA A 40 8.88 -2.73 2.50
CA ALA A 40 9.71 -2.01 1.53
C ALA A 40 10.86 -2.83 0.96
N THR A 41 11.43 -3.78 1.71
CA THR A 41 12.70 -4.44 1.37
C THR A 41 12.70 -5.14 0.01
N LYS A 42 11.55 -5.65 -0.45
CA LYS A 42 11.43 -6.35 -1.75
C LYS A 42 10.72 -5.56 -2.84
N LEU A 43 10.25 -4.33 -2.56
CA LEU A 43 9.59 -3.50 -3.56
C LEU A 43 10.61 -2.91 -4.53
N ASN A 44 10.45 -3.22 -5.81
CA ASN A 44 11.18 -2.59 -6.91
C ASN A 44 10.39 -1.41 -7.50
N ASP A 45 11.04 -0.68 -8.43
CA ASP A 45 10.45 0.50 -9.05
C ASP A 45 9.16 0.20 -9.81
N GLU A 46 9.07 -0.98 -10.46
CA GLU A 46 7.86 -1.38 -11.19
C GLU A 46 6.66 -1.56 -10.24
N ALA A 47 6.83 -2.29 -9.13
CA ALA A 47 5.78 -2.45 -8.14
C ALA A 47 5.37 -1.10 -7.53
N ARG A 48 6.35 -0.24 -7.21
CA ARG A 48 6.07 1.11 -6.67
C ARG A 48 5.29 1.96 -7.66
N ASN A 49 5.66 1.94 -8.94
CA ASN A 49 4.96 2.67 -10.00
C ASN A 49 3.51 2.17 -10.17
N LEU A 50 3.31 0.85 -10.20
CA LEU A 50 1.96 0.27 -10.30
C LEU A 50 1.06 0.64 -9.12
N ILE A 51 1.61 0.70 -7.90
CA ILE A 51 0.85 1.14 -6.72
C ILE A 51 0.62 2.66 -6.74
N ALA A 52 1.59 3.45 -7.23
CA ALA A 52 1.43 4.90 -7.40
C ALA A 52 0.30 5.22 -8.40
N GLU A 53 0.16 4.43 -9.47
CA GLU A 53 -0.96 4.55 -10.43
C GLU A 53 -2.34 4.28 -9.80
N LEU A 54 -2.40 3.58 -8.66
CA LEU A 54 -3.63 3.40 -7.89
C LEU A 54 -3.98 4.63 -7.03
N GLY A 55 -3.12 5.65 -7.01
CA GLY A 55 -3.31 6.93 -6.32
C GLY A 55 -2.44 7.13 -5.08
N SER A 56 -1.45 6.27 -4.81
CA SER A 56 -0.56 6.43 -3.65
C SER A 56 0.45 7.56 -3.85
N SER A 57 0.62 8.38 -2.82
CA SER A 57 1.67 9.40 -2.71
C SER A 57 2.88 8.91 -1.93
N SER A 58 2.71 7.97 -1.01
CA SER A 58 3.76 7.55 -0.08
C SER A 58 4.55 6.33 -0.55
N ILE A 59 4.02 5.53 -1.49
CA ILE A 59 4.69 4.29 -1.92
C ILE A 59 6.08 4.52 -2.51
N GLY A 60 6.34 5.69 -3.10
CA GLY A 60 7.66 6.04 -3.64
C GLY A 60 8.73 6.25 -2.56
N ILE A 61 8.32 6.62 -1.34
CA ILE A 61 9.23 6.90 -0.22
C ILE A 61 9.20 5.82 0.86
N LEU A 62 8.33 4.80 0.72
CA LEU A 62 8.13 3.75 1.71
C LEU A 62 9.43 2.97 1.96
N GLY A 63 9.90 2.99 3.21
CA GLY A 63 11.15 2.39 3.67
C GLY A 63 10.97 1.23 4.64
N PHE A 64 12.10 0.70 5.11
CA PHE A 64 12.16 -0.49 5.96
C PHE A 64 11.35 -0.31 7.26
N ARG A 65 10.36 -1.18 7.44
CA ARG A 65 9.41 -1.18 8.58
C ARG A 65 8.60 0.10 8.78
N ASP A 66 8.48 0.91 7.75
CA ASP A 66 7.48 1.98 7.78
C ASP A 66 6.08 1.36 7.84
N ASN A 67 5.19 1.95 8.65
CA ASN A 67 3.78 1.56 8.63
C ASN A 67 3.03 2.40 7.59
N TRP A 68 2.17 1.74 6.82
CA TRP A 68 1.40 2.39 5.77
C TRP A 68 0.05 1.70 5.59
N VAL A 69 -1.00 2.51 5.47
CA VAL A 69 -2.35 2.06 5.11
C VAL A 69 -2.87 2.93 3.98
N PHE A 70 -3.51 2.30 3.01
CA PHE A 70 -3.89 2.96 1.77
C PHE A 70 -5.15 2.36 1.20
N VAL A 71 -6.01 3.23 0.69
CA VAL A 71 -7.15 2.86 -0.15
C VAL A 71 -7.07 3.66 -1.42
N GLY A 72 -6.93 2.98 -2.55
CA GLY A 72 -6.86 3.59 -3.88
C GLY A 72 -7.86 2.96 -4.83
N GLY A 73 -7.68 3.25 -6.12
CA GLY A 73 -8.52 2.67 -7.16
C GLY A 73 -7.85 2.62 -8.52
N LYS A 74 -8.11 1.55 -9.26
CA LYS A 74 -7.58 1.44 -10.63
C LYS A 74 -8.32 2.42 -11.56
N GLY A 75 -7.55 3.24 -12.26
CA GLY A 75 -8.06 4.28 -13.15
C GLY A 75 -8.34 5.63 -12.47
N ILE A 76 -7.96 5.79 -11.20
CA ILE A 76 -8.02 7.10 -10.52
C ILE A 76 -7.16 8.13 -11.27
N LYS A 77 -7.61 9.39 -11.31
CA LYS A 77 -6.88 10.50 -11.97
C LYS A 77 -6.21 11.45 -11.00
N THR A 78 -6.40 11.23 -9.70
CA THR A 78 -5.87 12.03 -8.62
C THR A 78 -5.19 11.15 -7.59
N LYS A 79 -4.46 11.77 -6.67
CA LYS A 79 -4.01 11.11 -5.45
C LYS A 79 -5.21 10.70 -4.60
N SER A 80 -5.11 9.59 -3.89
CA SER A 80 -6.16 9.16 -2.97
C SER A 80 -6.14 10.04 -1.71
N PRO A 81 -7.31 10.46 -1.19
CA PRO A 81 -7.39 11.08 0.13
C PRO A 81 -7.28 10.06 1.27
N PHE A 82 -7.29 8.76 0.97
CA PHE A 82 -7.24 7.67 1.94
C PHE A 82 -5.84 7.04 1.98
N GLU A 83 -4.90 7.74 2.60
CA GLU A 83 -3.54 7.25 2.78
C GLU A 83 -2.95 7.78 4.10
N GLN A 84 -2.39 6.89 4.90
CA GLN A 84 -1.61 7.26 6.09
C GLN A 84 -0.28 6.52 6.09
N TYR A 85 0.74 7.16 6.67
CA TYR A 85 2.12 6.72 6.67
C TYR A 85 2.81 7.16 7.96
N ILE A 86 3.53 6.25 8.61
CA ILE A 86 4.43 6.56 9.72
C ILE A 86 5.78 5.94 9.40
N LYS A 87 6.79 6.81 9.37
CA LYS A 87 8.17 6.41 9.18
C LYS A 87 8.70 5.66 10.40
N ASN A 88 9.41 4.57 10.17
CA ASN A 88 10.24 3.92 11.17
C ASN A 88 11.35 4.86 11.62
N ASN A 89 11.33 5.25 12.90
CA ASN A 89 12.33 6.12 13.50
C ASN A 89 12.61 5.69 14.94
N ALA A 90 13.85 5.30 15.21
CA ALA A 90 14.29 4.81 16.51
C ALA A 90 14.01 5.78 17.68
N GLU A 91 13.93 7.08 17.42
CA GLU A 91 13.66 8.10 18.45
C GLU A 91 12.17 8.23 18.80
N THR A 92 11.27 7.91 17.87
CA THR A 92 9.82 8.15 18.01
C THR A 92 8.99 6.87 17.97
N ASN A 93 9.61 5.72 17.70
CA ASN A 93 8.93 4.45 17.62
C ASN A 93 8.28 4.06 18.95
N LYS A 94 7.04 3.57 18.87
CA LYS A 94 6.29 3.04 20.02
C LYS A 94 6.79 1.67 20.46
N TYR A 95 7.25 0.85 19.52
CA TYR A 95 7.80 -0.48 19.77
C TYR A 95 9.31 -0.48 19.48
N GLU A 96 10.02 -1.48 19.99
CA GLU A 96 11.46 -1.60 19.77
C GLU A 96 11.77 -1.92 18.31
N GLY A 97 12.00 -0.88 17.50
CA GLY A 97 12.31 -0.99 16.07
C GLY A 97 11.10 -1.01 15.12
N TRP A 98 9.91 -0.68 15.61
CA TRP A 98 8.71 -0.47 14.78
C TRP A 98 7.87 0.75 15.23
N PRO A 99 7.29 1.50 14.29
CA PRO A 99 6.34 2.57 14.60
C PRO A 99 5.02 2.03 15.15
N GLU A 100 4.16 2.91 15.66
CA GLU A 100 2.84 2.51 16.13
C GLU A 100 1.90 2.05 15.01
N VAL A 101 0.82 1.35 15.37
CA VAL A 101 -0.20 0.89 14.43
C VAL A 101 -0.92 2.08 13.81
N LEU A 102 -1.17 2.00 12.51
CA LEU A 102 -1.99 2.95 11.78
C LEU A 102 -3.42 2.47 11.64
N GLU A 103 -4.35 3.39 11.85
CA GLU A 103 -5.78 3.16 11.65
C GLU A 103 -6.35 4.25 10.74
N MET A 104 -7.21 3.86 9.81
CA MET A 104 -7.86 4.78 8.89
C MET A 104 -9.28 4.28 8.60
N GLU A 105 -10.23 5.19 8.72
CA GLU A 105 -11.64 4.98 8.40
C GLU A 105 -12.12 6.08 7.45
N GLY A 106 -13.20 5.81 6.71
CA GLY A 106 -13.76 6.79 5.79
C GLY A 106 -14.85 6.25 4.87
N CYS A 107 -15.38 7.13 4.03
CA CYS A 107 -16.44 6.83 3.07
C CYS A 107 -15.92 6.92 1.64
N ILE A 108 -15.90 5.80 0.92
CA ILE A 108 -15.45 5.76 -0.47
C ILE A 108 -16.62 6.15 -1.40
N PRO A 109 -16.48 7.20 -2.24
CA PRO A 109 -17.52 7.56 -3.20
C PRO A 109 -17.79 6.42 -4.18
N ILE A 110 -19.06 6.08 -4.39
CA ILE A 110 -19.47 5.11 -5.39
C ILE A 110 -19.44 5.80 -6.76
N LYS A 111 -18.79 5.17 -7.74
CA LYS A 111 -18.81 5.65 -9.12
C LYS A 111 -20.23 5.48 -9.67
N HIS A 112 -20.95 6.59 -9.84
CA HIS A 112 -22.19 6.59 -10.62
C HIS A 112 -21.82 6.57 -12.12
N GLN A 113 -22.46 5.68 -12.87
CA GLN A 113 -22.32 5.57 -14.33
C GLN A 113 -22.82 6.84 -15.02
#